data_AF-A0A834XN43-F1
#
_entry.id   AF-A0A834XN43-F1
#
_cell.length_a   1.000
_cell.length_b   1.000
_cell.length_c   1.000
_cell.angle_alpha   90.00
_cell.angle_beta   90.00
_cell.angle_gamma   90.00
#
_symmetry.space_group_name_H-M   'P 1'
#
loop_
_entity.id
_entity.type
_entity.pdbx_description
1 polymer ?
#
loop_
_entity_poly.entity_id
_entity_poly.type
_entity_poly.pdbx_seq_one_letter_code
_entity_poly.pdbx_strand_id
1 'polypeptide(L)'
;MFMFTYTYMVTIVASQYNEEDCNAFGFKKSELLCSTCQELPKFNLTILSDHCLECCINDNVVTKLYPRAEFEVCQCKFGAYPQIQAFLKSDKPSKYPNLSIKYSRGTDPWIYLFNENGEKEDSLDIRKWDTDTIDEFLDTHLVKVK
;
A
#
# COMPACT_ATOMS: atom_id res chain seq x y z
N MET A 1 22.16 56.79 34.27
CA MET A 1 21.05 55.85 34.57
C MET A 1 20.80 55.04 33.31
N PHE A 2 21.46 53.88 33.16
CA PHE A 2 21.31 53.01 31.99
C PHE A 2 20.22 51.97 32.28
N MET A 3 19.08 52.11 31.60
CA MET A 3 17.98 51.14 31.65
C MET A 3 18.36 49.91 30.83
N PHE A 4 18.61 48.78 31.51
CA PHE A 4 18.76 47.47 30.89
C PHE A 4 17.37 46.94 30.50
N THR A 5 17.06 46.90 29.20
CA THR A 5 15.86 46.25 28.67
C THR A 5 16.09 44.74 28.57
N TYR A 6 15.32 43.96 29.34
CA TYR A 6 15.39 42.50 29.37
C TYR A 6 14.50 41.91 28.27
N THR A 7 15.10 41.41 27.19
CA THR A 7 14.37 40.68 26.14
C THR A 7 14.15 39.22 26.57
N TYR A 8 12.88 38.83 26.73
CA TYR A 8 12.48 37.44 26.98
C TYR A 8 12.59 36.62 25.69
N MET A 9 13.43 35.57 25.70
CA MET A 9 13.49 34.57 24.64
C MET A 9 12.41 33.51 24.91
N VAL A 10 11.42 33.39 24.04
CA VAL A 10 10.41 32.31 24.08
C VAL A 10 10.97 31.11 23.30
N THR A 11 11.18 30.00 24.00
CA THR A 11 11.57 28.72 23.39
C THR A 11 10.32 27.92 23.04
N ILE A 12 10.14 27.62 21.75
CA ILE A 12 9.08 26.70 21.27
C ILE A 12 9.60 25.27 21.47
N VAL A 13 8.95 24.48 22.31
CA VAL A 13 9.24 23.05 22.49
C VAL A 13 8.24 22.25 21.67
N ALA A 14 8.72 21.43 20.74
CA ALA A 14 7.91 20.44 20.05
C ALA A 14 7.78 19.20 20.95
N SER A 15 6.61 18.96 21.53
CA SER A 15 6.31 17.72 22.25
C SER A 15 5.88 16.65 21.25
N GLN A 16 6.60 15.54 21.18
CA GLN A 16 6.14 14.34 20.49
C GLN A 16 5.47 13.43 21.53
N TYR A 17 4.28 12.91 21.23
CA TYR A 17 3.58 11.97 22.10
C TYR A 17 4.38 10.68 22.28
N ASN A 18 4.57 10.25 23.53
CA ASN A 18 5.23 8.97 23.82
C ASN A 18 4.24 7.80 23.68
N GLU A 19 4.70 6.56 23.87
CA GLU A 19 3.85 5.37 23.79
C GLU A 19 2.76 5.32 24.89
N GLU A 20 3.06 5.80 26.09
CA GLU A 20 2.14 5.85 27.24
C GLU A 20 1.02 6.86 27.01
N ASP A 21 1.33 8.02 26.44
CA ASP A 21 0.36 9.07 26.12
C ASP A 21 -0.62 8.58 25.04
N CYS A 22 -0.11 7.92 24.00
CA CYS A 22 -0.95 7.30 22.97
C CYS A 22 -1.86 6.21 23.54
N ASN A 23 -1.34 5.37 24.44
CA ASN A 23 -2.14 4.36 25.13
C ASN A 23 -3.23 4.98 26.01
N ALA A 24 -3.01 6.15 26.61
CA ALA A 24 -4.02 6.86 27.40
C ALA A 24 -5.22 7.31 26.54
N PHE A 25 -5.00 7.58 25.25
CA PHE A 25 -6.06 7.83 24.26
C PHE A 25 -6.61 6.55 23.62
N GLY A 26 -6.11 5.37 24.02
CA GLY A 26 -6.52 4.07 23.50
C GLY A 26 -5.80 3.64 22.21
N PHE A 27 -4.72 4.33 21.82
CA PHE A 27 -3.95 4.03 20.62
C PHE A 27 -2.69 3.21 20.93
N LYS A 28 -2.50 2.12 20.18
CA LYS A 28 -1.24 1.37 20.17
C LYS A 28 -0.30 1.92 19.11
N LYS A 29 0.69 2.71 19.54
CA LYS A 29 1.63 3.39 18.65
C LYS A 29 2.36 2.45 17.67
N SER A 30 2.67 1.22 18.08
CA SER A 30 3.40 0.24 17.25
C SER A 30 2.57 -0.43 16.14
N GLU A 31 1.24 -0.37 16.21
CA GLU A 31 0.31 -1.05 15.29
C GLU A 31 -0.59 -0.05 14.53
N LEU A 32 -0.58 1.22 14.90
CA LEU A 32 -1.45 2.25 14.35
C LEU A 32 -0.84 2.90 13.10
N LEU A 33 -1.50 2.73 11.95
CA LEU A 33 -1.12 3.34 10.68
C LEU A 33 -1.85 4.67 10.44
N CYS A 34 -1.18 5.66 9.85
CA CYS A 34 -1.74 7.00 9.62
C CYS A 34 -2.89 7.02 8.60
N SER A 35 -2.93 6.10 7.63
CA SER A 35 -4.07 5.92 6.72
C SER A 35 -5.38 5.66 7.47
N THR A 36 -5.34 4.84 8.52
CA THR A 36 -6.49 4.56 9.38
C THR A 36 -7.01 5.83 10.06
N CYS A 37 -6.10 6.71 10.52
CA CYS A 37 -6.47 7.97 11.14
C CYS A 37 -7.19 8.92 10.18
N GLN A 38 -6.84 8.89 8.88
CA GLN A 38 -7.46 9.70 7.84
C GLN A 38 -8.88 9.25 7.49
N GLU A 39 -9.28 8.02 7.85
CA GLU A 39 -10.63 7.52 7.62
C GLU A 39 -11.62 7.85 8.75
N LEU A 40 -11.12 8.13 9.97
CA LEU A 40 -11.94 8.45 11.15
C LEU A 40 -12.96 9.58 10.93
N PRO A 41 -12.66 10.67 10.17
CA PRO A 41 -13.64 11.71 9.87
C PRO A 41 -14.89 11.18 9.13
N LYS A 42 -14.77 10.11 8.33
CA LYS A 42 -15.92 9.49 7.63
C LYS A 42 -16.96 8.93 8.61
N PHE A 43 -16.55 8.63 9.84
CA PHE A 43 -17.39 8.07 10.90
C PHE A 43 -17.79 9.11 11.96
N ASN A 44 -17.59 10.41 11.69
CA ASN A 44 -17.76 11.51 12.65
C ASN A 44 -16.85 11.40 13.89
N LEU A 45 -15.72 10.71 13.80
CA LEU A 45 -14.73 10.58 14.88
C LEU A 45 -13.59 11.60 14.73
N THR A 46 -13.91 12.81 14.27
CA THR A 46 -12.93 13.89 14.03
C THR A 46 -12.13 14.24 15.27
N ILE A 47 -12.75 14.17 16.46
CA ILE A 47 -12.11 14.45 17.75
C ILE A 47 -10.94 13.49 18.02
N LEU A 48 -11.05 12.24 17.57
CA LEU A 48 -9.97 11.26 17.71
C LEU A 48 -8.95 11.37 16.58
N SER A 49 -9.31 11.96 15.44
CA SER A 49 -8.43 12.10 14.28
C SER A 49 -7.15 12.87 14.63
N ASP A 50 -7.26 13.97 15.37
CA ASP A 50 -6.10 14.81 15.71
C ASP A 50 -5.10 14.04 16.58
N HIS A 51 -5.58 13.36 17.63
CA HIS A 51 -4.72 12.56 18.52
C HIS A 51 -4.21 11.28 17.84
N CYS A 52 -5.00 10.70 16.93
CA CYS A 52 -4.59 9.53 16.14
C CYS A 52 -3.41 9.89 15.22
N LEU A 53 -3.46 11.04 14.55
CA LEU A 53 -2.41 11.50 13.63
C LEU A 53 -1.07 11.77 14.36
N GLU A 54 -1.12 12.17 15.62
CA GLU A 54 0.06 12.35 16.47
C GLU A 54 0.67 11.03 16.97
N CYS A 55 -0.13 9.95 16.98
CA CYS A 55 0.24 8.64 17.50
C CYS A 55 0.50 7.58 16.43
N CYS A 56 0.23 7.87 15.16
CA CYS A 56 0.33 6.90 14.09
C CYS A 56 1.74 6.80 13.50
N ILE A 57 2.02 5.65 12.91
CA ILE A 57 3.20 5.42 12.08
C ILE A 57 2.85 5.88 10.67
N ASN A 58 3.66 6.79 10.13
CA ASN A 58 3.54 7.25 8.76
C ASN A 58 3.69 6.07 7.80
N ASP A 59 2.53 5.57 7.37
CA ASP A 59 2.35 4.62 6.29
C ASP A 59 2.00 5.40 5.03
N ASN A 60 2.76 6.47 4.75
CA ASN A 60 2.88 6.98 3.38
C ASN A 60 3.54 5.88 2.52
N VAL A 61 2.85 4.75 2.39
CA VAL A 61 2.91 3.82 1.29
C VAL A 61 2.41 4.67 0.15
N VAL A 62 3.31 5.44 -0.45
CA VAL A 62 3.16 5.77 -1.85
C VAL A 62 3.12 4.41 -2.51
N THR A 63 1.92 3.85 -2.69
CA THR A 63 1.72 2.59 -3.38
C THR A 63 2.41 2.77 -4.71
N LYS A 64 3.55 2.11 -4.86
CA LYS A 64 4.36 2.29 -6.04
C LYS A 64 3.55 1.78 -7.20
N LEU A 65 3.18 2.68 -8.09
CA LEU A 65 2.43 2.33 -9.28
C LEU A 65 3.40 1.86 -10.35
N TYR A 66 3.12 0.70 -10.90
CA TYR A 66 3.91 0.09 -11.95
C TYR A 66 3.24 0.34 -13.31
N PRO A 67 4.00 0.84 -14.31
CA PRO A 67 3.47 1.06 -15.65
C PRO A 67 3.13 -0.25 -16.37
N ARG A 68 3.73 -1.39 -16.00
CA ARG A 68 3.47 -2.69 -16.64
C ARG A 68 3.64 -3.85 -15.66
N ALA A 69 2.81 -4.88 -15.82
CA ALA A 69 2.98 -6.18 -15.19
C ALA A 69 2.94 -7.33 -16.19
N GLU A 70 3.57 -8.45 -15.86
CA GLU A 70 3.56 -9.68 -16.66
C GLU A 70 3.31 -10.90 -15.79
N PHE A 71 2.33 -11.72 -16.15
CA PHE A 71 2.11 -13.04 -15.57
C PHE A 71 2.94 -14.08 -16.30
N GLU A 72 3.78 -14.84 -15.58
CA GLU A 72 4.46 -16.01 -16.12
C GLU A 72 3.81 -17.27 -15.56
N VAL A 73 3.12 -18.01 -16.44
CA VAL A 73 2.31 -19.17 -16.04
C VAL A 73 2.53 -20.36 -16.97
N CYS A 74 2.33 -21.58 -16.47
CA CYS A 74 2.20 -22.77 -17.33
C CYS A 74 0.75 -23.24 -17.42
N GLN A 75 0.22 -23.36 -18.64
CA GLN A 75 -1.08 -23.99 -18.88
C GLN A 75 -1.12 -25.44 -18.37
N CYS A 76 0.03 -26.13 -18.39
CA CYS A 76 0.19 -27.49 -17.86
C CYS A 76 -0.08 -27.62 -16.36
N LYS A 77 0.03 -26.52 -15.60
CA LYS A 77 -0.16 -26.50 -14.14
C LYS A 77 -1.48 -25.89 -13.70
N PHE A 78 -2.38 -25.52 -14.61
CA PHE A 78 -3.66 -24.92 -14.24
C PHE A 78 -4.56 -25.82 -13.39
N GLY A 79 -4.42 -27.14 -13.49
CA GLY A 79 -5.10 -28.07 -12.59
C GLY A 79 -4.70 -27.91 -11.13
N ALA A 80 -3.44 -27.51 -10.85
CA ALA A 80 -2.95 -27.23 -9.51
C ALA A 80 -3.32 -25.82 -9.02
N TYR A 81 -3.54 -24.88 -9.94
CA TYR A 81 -3.82 -23.48 -9.66
C TYR A 81 -5.13 -23.01 -10.32
N PRO A 82 -6.29 -23.58 -9.92
CA PRO A 82 -7.57 -23.32 -10.59
C PRO A 82 -8.01 -21.86 -10.48
N GLN A 83 -7.67 -21.15 -9.40
CA GLN A 83 -7.99 -19.74 -9.21
C GLN A 83 -7.25 -18.84 -10.22
N ILE A 84 -5.96 -19.12 -10.46
CA ILE A 84 -5.17 -18.42 -11.49
C ILE A 84 -5.79 -18.65 -12.88
N GLN A 85 -6.17 -19.89 -13.19
CA GLN A 85 -6.85 -20.20 -14.45
C GLN A 85 -8.19 -19.45 -14.57
N ALA A 86 -8.96 -19.38 -13.49
CA ALA A 86 -10.25 -18.69 -13.47
C ALA A 86 -10.07 -17.19 -13.75
N PHE A 87 -9.09 -16.53 -13.14
CA PHE A 87 -8.75 -15.14 -13.44
C PHE A 87 -8.42 -14.96 -14.93
N LEU A 88 -7.48 -15.77 -15.46
CA LEU A 88 -7.01 -15.68 -16.85
C LEU A 88 -8.09 -15.95 -17.91
N LYS A 89 -9.12 -16.73 -17.58
CA LYS A 89 -10.24 -17.05 -18.49
C LYS A 89 -11.45 -16.12 -18.32
N SER A 90 -11.46 -15.29 -17.30
CA SER A 90 -12.53 -14.31 -17.05
C SER A 90 -12.32 -13.02 -17.86
N ASP A 91 -13.24 -12.08 -17.72
CA ASP A 91 -13.12 -10.73 -18.32
C ASP A 91 -12.22 -9.79 -17.48
N LYS A 92 -11.78 -10.20 -16.28
CA LYS A 92 -10.97 -9.36 -15.38
C LYS A 92 -9.63 -8.91 -16.02
N PRO A 93 -8.84 -9.77 -16.69
CA PRO A 93 -7.58 -9.34 -17.31
C PRO A 93 -7.76 -8.22 -18.33
N SER A 94 -8.90 -8.19 -19.04
CA SER A 94 -9.22 -7.18 -20.04
C SER A 94 -9.37 -5.76 -19.45
N LYS A 95 -9.58 -5.63 -18.13
CA LYS A 95 -9.57 -4.34 -17.43
C LYS A 95 -8.18 -3.69 -17.39
N TYR A 96 -7.12 -4.49 -17.56
CA TYR A 96 -5.74 -4.07 -17.34
C TYR A 96 -4.95 -4.10 -18.66
N PRO A 97 -4.93 -3.02 -19.45
CA PRO A 97 -4.18 -2.99 -20.73
C PRO A 97 -2.67 -3.11 -20.54
N ASN A 98 -2.17 -2.77 -19.34
CA ASN A 98 -0.78 -2.83 -18.95
C ASN A 98 -0.35 -4.21 -18.40
N LEU A 99 -1.25 -5.21 -18.44
CA LEU A 99 -0.98 -6.57 -18.02
C LEU A 99 -0.70 -7.46 -19.25
N SER A 100 0.47 -8.08 -19.30
CA SER A 100 0.81 -9.13 -20.28
C SER A 100 0.77 -10.52 -19.65
N ILE A 101 0.45 -11.54 -20.45
CA ILE A 101 0.50 -12.95 -20.01
C ILE A 101 1.50 -13.71 -20.87
N LYS A 102 2.51 -14.28 -20.20
CA LYS A 102 3.56 -15.10 -20.77
C LYS A 102 3.35 -16.57 -20.37
N TYR A 103 3.26 -17.43 -21.37
CA TYR A 103 3.12 -18.87 -21.17
C TYR A 103 4.49 -19.56 -21.26
N SER A 104 5.02 -19.96 -20.11
CA SER A 104 6.28 -20.70 -20.00
C SER A 104 6.04 -22.10 -19.47
N ARG A 105 6.67 -23.11 -20.08
CA ARG A 105 6.46 -24.51 -19.65
C ARG A 105 7.12 -24.80 -18.31
N GLY A 106 6.43 -25.54 -17.44
CA GLY A 106 6.96 -26.02 -16.16
C GLY A 106 7.07 -24.97 -15.05
N THR A 107 6.92 -23.68 -15.35
CA THR A 107 6.95 -22.62 -14.35
C THR A 107 5.74 -22.68 -13.43
N ASP A 108 5.95 -22.36 -12.16
CA ASP A 108 4.86 -21.97 -11.29
C ASP A 108 4.37 -20.56 -11.63
N PRO A 109 3.14 -20.18 -11.26
CA PRO A 109 2.61 -18.84 -11.47
C PRO A 109 3.42 -17.76 -10.73
N TRP A 110 3.89 -16.78 -11.48
CA TRP A 110 4.55 -15.57 -10.97
C TRP A 110 3.95 -14.32 -11.61
N ILE A 111 3.97 -13.21 -10.88
CA ILE A 111 3.77 -11.86 -11.42
C ILE A 111 5.10 -11.10 -11.36
N TYR A 112 5.47 -10.47 -12.47
CA TYR A 112 6.61 -9.56 -12.56
C TYR A 112 6.11 -8.14 -12.78
N LEU A 113 6.62 -7.20 -12.00
CA LEU A 113 6.32 -5.78 -12.10
C LEU A 113 7.49 -5.06 -12.76
N PHE A 114 7.19 -4.13 -13.67
CA PHE A 114 8.19 -3.43 -14.45
C PHE A 114 8.17 -1.94 -14.16
N ASN A 115 9.35 -1.33 -14.18
CA ASN A 115 9.52 0.11 -14.09
C ASN A 115 9.27 0.80 -15.46
N GLU A 116 9.40 2.13 -15.50
CA GLU A 116 9.25 2.92 -16.73
C GLU A 116 10.28 2.58 -17.82
N ASN A 117 11.44 2.04 -17.43
CA ASN A 117 12.49 1.60 -18.35
C ASN A 117 12.21 0.21 -18.95
N GLY A 118 11.13 -0.47 -18.50
CA GLY A 118 10.79 -1.82 -18.94
C GLY A 118 11.64 -2.91 -18.29
N GLU A 119 12.34 -2.60 -17.19
CA GLU A 119 13.12 -3.57 -16.41
C GLU A 119 12.28 -4.18 -15.30
N LYS A 120 12.53 -5.46 -14.96
CA LYS A 120 11.87 -6.15 -13.85
C LYS A 120 12.33 -5.53 -12.54
N GLU A 121 11.41 -4.87 -11.86
CA GLU A 121 11.69 -4.24 -10.58
C GLU A 121 11.30 -5.14 -9.41
N ASP A 122 10.16 -5.82 -9.52
CA ASP A 122 9.66 -6.71 -8.47
C ASP A 122 9.09 -8.01 -9.06
N SER A 123 9.05 -9.05 -8.23
CA SER A 123 8.54 -10.37 -8.56
C SER A 123 7.85 -11.00 -7.36
N LEU A 124 6.59 -11.37 -7.54
CA LEU A 124 5.78 -11.98 -6.49
C LEU A 124 5.30 -13.35 -6.91
N ASP A 125 5.29 -14.26 -5.95
CA ASP A 125 4.72 -15.59 -6.06
C ASP A 125 3.20 -15.52 -5.79
N ILE A 126 2.42 -15.90 -6.80
CA ILE A 126 0.95 -15.81 -6.76
C ILE A 126 0.29 -17.18 -6.59
N ARG A 127 1.03 -18.25 -6.26
CA ARG A 127 0.48 -19.62 -6.13
C ARG A 127 -0.71 -19.73 -5.19
N LYS A 128 -0.74 -18.90 -4.15
CA LYS A 128 -1.79 -18.90 -3.10
C LYS A 128 -2.88 -17.86 -3.32
N TRP A 129 -2.80 -17.06 -4.38
CA TRP A 129 -3.74 -15.98 -4.62
C TRP A 129 -5.02 -16.50 -5.25
N ASP A 130 -6.15 -15.92 -4.87
CA ASP A 130 -7.44 -16.13 -5.52
C ASP A 130 -7.70 -15.06 -6.59
N THR A 131 -8.84 -15.18 -7.29
CA THR A 131 -9.18 -14.25 -8.38
C THR A 131 -9.44 -12.82 -7.92
N ASP A 132 -9.77 -12.61 -6.65
CA ASP A 132 -10.16 -11.30 -6.12
C ASP A 132 -8.92 -10.57 -5.60
N THR A 133 -8.05 -11.29 -4.90
CA THR A 133 -6.72 -10.82 -4.49
C THR A 133 -5.92 -10.33 -5.71
N ILE A 134 -5.98 -11.05 -6.83
CA ILE A 134 -5.30 -10.63 -8.07
C ILE A 134 -5.90 -9.32 -8.62
N ASP A 135 -7.22 -9.23 -8.72
CA ASP A 135 -7.93 -8.06 -9.28
C ASP A 135 -7.63 -6.80 -8.42
N GLU A 136 -7.74 -6.94 -7.10
CA GLU A 136 -7.44 -5.87 -6.14
C GLU A 136 -5.96 -5.44 -6.20
N PHE A 137 -5.04 -6.41 -6.24
CA PHE A 137 -3.62 -6.12 -6.34
C PHE A 137 -3.31 -5.31 -7.60
N LEU A 138 -3.85 -5.72 -8.76
CA LEU A 138 -3.64 -5.04 -10.03
C LEU A 138 -4.28 -3.65 -10.06
N ASP A 139 -5.49 -3.47 -9.50
CA ASP A 139 -6.13 -2.14 -9.46
C ASP A 139 -5.37 -1.15 -8.58
N THR A 140 -4.75 -1.65 -7.52
CA THR A 140 -4.01 -0.82 -6.55
C THR A 140 -2.60 -0.50 -7.03
N HIS A 141 -1.93 -1.42 -7.72
CA HIS A 141 -0.50 -1.30 -8.06
C HIS A 141 -0.22 -0.98 -9.53
N LEU A 142 -1.20 -1.03 -10.44
CA LEU A 142 -0.98 -0.64 -11.83
C LEU A 142 -1.42 0.80 -12.12
N VAL A 143 -0.64 1.46 -12.98
CA VAL A 143 -1.04 2.77 -13.53
C VAL A 143 -2.30 2.59 -14.36
N LYS A 144 -3.35 3.36 -14.04
CA LYS A 144 -4.61 3.39 -14.77
C LYS A 144 -4.44 4.17 -16.08
N VAL A 145 -4.58 3.49 -17.21
CA VAL A 145 -4.57 4.12 -18.53
C VAL A 145 -5.93 4.78 -18.74
N LYS A 146 -5.93 6.10 -18.93
CA LYS A 146 -7.13 6.90 -19.25
C LYS A 146 -7.53 6.76 -20.71
#